data_AF-A0A9Q1BDC2-F1
#
_entry.id   AF-A0A9Q1BDC2-F1
#
_cell.length_a   1.000
_cell.length_b   1.000
_cell.length_c   1.000
_cell.angle_alpha   90.00
_cell.angle_beta   90.00
_cell.angle_gamma   90.00
#
_symmetry.space_group_name_H-M   'P 1'
#
loop_
_entity.id
_entity.type
_entity.pdbx_description
1 polymer ?
#
loop_
_entity_poly.entity_id
_entity_poly.type
_entity_poly.pdbx_seq_one_letter_code
_entity_poly.pdbx_strand_id
1 'polypeptide(L)' 'MVNDATGTDRNAVMKKVIYNGQPHLCLFALRDVSEGEQLFYDYGQPNLPWRKQVKHLRVGMLP' A
#
# COMPACT_ATOMS: atom_id res chain seq x y z
N MET A 1 -3.62 9.18 -3.81
CA MET A 1 -4.35 8.36 -2.80
C MET A 1 -3.43 7.24 -2.31
N VAL A 2 -3.62 6.74 -1.09
CA VAL A 2 -2.78 5.68 -0.49
C VAL A 2 -3.64 4.48 -0.12
N ASN A 3 -3.38 3.32 -0.70
CA ASN A 3 -4.18 2.11 -0.54
C ASN A 3 -3.36 0.90 -0.11
N ASP A 4 -4.06 -0.19 0.22
CA ASP A 4 -3.46 -1.45 0.65
C ASP A 4 -2.97 -2.29 -0.54
N ALA A 5 -1.74 -2.78 -0.47
CA ALA A 5 -1.23 -3.86 -1.32
C ALA A 5 -0.10 -4.62 -0.64
N THR A 6 0.08 -5.90 -0.99
CA THR A 6 1.13 -6.76 -0.45
C THR A 6 2.14 -7.17 -1.54
N GLY A 7 3.27 -7.74 -1.14
CA GLY A 7 4.24 -8.31 -2.07
C GLY A 7 4.86 -7.26 -3.00
N THR A 8 4.83 -7.53 -4.30
CA THR A 8 5.38 -6.67 -5.36
C THR A 8 4.45 -5.55 -5.82
N ASP A 9 3.17 -5.59 -5.41
CA ASP A 9 2.16 -4.62 -5.83
C ASP A 9 2.26 -3.30 -5.03
N ARG A 10 3.10 -3.24 -4.00
CA ARG A 10 3.37 -2.02 -3.23
C ARG A 10 4.49 -1.20 -3.87
N ASN A 11 4.35 0.12 -3.84
CA ASN A 11 5.39 1.07 -4.26
C ASN A 11 5.88 1.95 -3.09
N ALA A 12 5.36 1.74 -1.89
CA ALA A 12 5.74 2.47 -0.70
C ALA A 12 5.78 1.59 0.57
N VAL A 13 6.42 2.10 1.63
CA VAL A 13 6.50 1.46 2.95
C VAL A 13 6.27 2.48 4.06
N MET A 14 5.44 2.10 5.05
CA MET A 14 5.23 2.89 6.25
C MET A 14 6.36 2.64 7.26
N LYS A 15 6.94 3.70 7.81
CA LYS A 15 7.95 3.61 8.89
C LYS A 15 7.56 4.55 10.03
N LYS A 16 7.79 4.09 11.26
CA LYS A 16 7.77 4.96 12.44
C LYS A 16 9.13 5.66 12.54
N VAL A 17 9.14 6.98 12.48
CA VAL A 17 10.34 7.81 12.59
C VAL A 17 10.22 8.69 13.85
N ILE A 18 11.29 8.79 14.62
CA ILE A 18 11.36 9.74 15.75
C ILE A 18 12.00 11.03 15.24
N TYR A 19 11.28 12.14 15.33
CA TYR A 19 11.78 13.47 14.97
C TYR A 19 11.46 14.44 16.11
N ASN A 20 12.48 15.14 16.61
CA ASN A 20 12.41 16.01 17.80
C ASN A 20 11.72 15.34 19.01
N GLY A 21 12.06 14.07 19.26
CA GLY A 21 11.50 13.28 20.36
C GLY A 21 10.07 12.78 20.15
N GLN A 22 9.41 13.12 19.04
CA GLN A 22 8.03 12.72 18.76
C GLN A 22 7.94 11.63 17.68
N PRO A 23 7.09 10.60 17.86
CA PRO A 23 6.88 9.56 16.87
C PRO A 23 5.98 10.05 15.72
N HIS A 24 6.43 9.80 14.49
CA HIS A 24 5.71 10.11 13.26
C HIS A 24 5.57 8.86 12.41
N LEU A 25 4.44 8.74 11.71
CA LEU A 25 4.27 7.76 10.66
C LEU A 25 4.60 8.42 9.32
N CYS A 26 5.65 7.92 8.67
CA CYS A 26 6.13 8.45 7.41
C CYS A 26 6.07 7.35 6.34
N LEU A 27 5.57 7.71 5.17
CA LEU A 27 5.51 6.83 4.01
C LEU A 27 6.72 7.12 3.12
N PHE A 28 7.50 6.08 2.80
CA PHE A 28 8.68 6.19 1.94
C PHE A 28 8.47 5.41 0.66
N ALA A 29 8.84 6.01 -0.48
CA ALA A 29 8.83 5.34 -1.77
C ALA A 29 9.87 4.20 -1.79
N LEU A 30 9.52 3.08 -2.44
CA LEU A 30 10.42 1.94 -2.67
C LEU A 30 11.10 1.99 -4.04
N ARG A 31 10.57 2.82 -4.93
CA ARG A 31 11.05 3.12 -6.29
C ARG A 31 10.56 4.50 -6.68
N ASP A 32 11.01 5.00 -7.82
CA ASP A 32 10.44 6.21 -8.40
C ASP A 32 8.93 6.06 -8.62
N VAL A 33 8.19 7.12 -8.30
CA VAL A 33 6.73 7.21 -8.40
C VAL A 33 6.41 8.30 -9.42
N SER A 34 5.65 7.95 -10.44
CA SER A 34 5.27 8.91 -11.48
C SER A 34 4.18 9.87 -11.00
N GLU A 35 4.05 11.03 -11.65
CA GLU A 35 2.94 11.94 -11.39
C GLU A 35 1.59 11.25 -11.63
N GLY A 36 0.65 11.44 -10.70
CA GLY A 36 -0.67 10.80 -10.74
C GLY A 36 -0.69 9.32 -10.35
N GLU A 37 0.46 8.68 -10.16
CA GLU A 37 0.52 7.28 -9.74
C GLU A 37 -0.05 7.10 -8.32
N GLN A 38 -0.88 6.08 -8.15
CA GLN A 38 -1.45 5.74 -6.84
C GLN A 38 -0.40 5.06 -5.95
N LEU A 39 -0.37 5.43 -4.67
CA LEU A 39 0.53 4.83 -3.70
C LEU A 39 -0.12 3.60 -3.05
N PHE A 40 0.68 2.56 -2.90
CA PHE A 40 0.29 1.31 -2.28
C PHE A 40 1.32 0.88 -1.25
N TYR A 41 0.87 0.52 -0.04
CA TYR A 41 1.71 -0.08 1.00
C TYR A 41 0.97 -1.20 1.71
N ASP A 42 1.73 -2.08 2.36
CA ASP A 42 1.15 -3.16 3.15
C ASP A 42 0.68 -2.61 4.50
N TYR A 43 -0.63 -2.71 4.77
CA TYR A 43 -1.21 -2.28 6.04
C TYR A 43 -0.76 -3.16 7.24
N GLY A 44 -0.04 -4.26 6.98
CA GLY A 44 0.61 -5.09 8.00
C GLY A 44 -0.32 -6.08 8.68
N GLN A 45 -1.56 -6.23 8.20
CA GLN A 45 -2.55 -7.15 8.76
C GLN A 45 -2.97 -8.19 7.72
N PRO A 46 -2.69 -9.49 7.92
CA PRO A 46 -2.97 -10.51 6.90
C PRO A 46 -4.47 -10.68 6.61
N ASN A 47 -5.33 -10.50 7.61
CA ASN A 47 -6.74 -10.88 7.55
C ASN A 47 -7.71 -9.69 7.39
N LEU A 48 -7.32 -8.68 6.63
CA LEU A 48 -8.17 -7.53 6.36
C LEU A 48 -9.40 -7.91 5.51
N PRO A 49 -10.61 -7.39 5.83
CA PRO A 49 -11.86 -7.80 5.15
C PRO A 49 -11.82 -7.65 3.63
N TRP A 50 -11.25 -6.55 3.12
CA TRP A 50 -11.19 -6.27 1.68
C TRP A 50 -10.22 -7.18 0.92
N ARG A 51 -9.19 -7.75 1.59
CA ARG A 51 -8.27 -8.73 0.97
C ARG A 51 -8.97 -10.05 0.62
N LYS A 52 -10.10 -10.34 1.29
CA LYS A 52 -10.89 -11.56 1.04
C LYS A 52 -11.84 -11.41 -0.16
N GLN A 53 -12.14 -10.18 -0.59
CA GLN A 53 -13.14 -9.89 -1.62
C GLN A 53 -12.56 -9.88 -3.06
N VAL A 54 -11.24 -9.85 -3.23
CA VAL A 54 -10.57 -9.63 -4.53
C VAL A 54 -10.71 -10.82 -5.51
N LYS A 55 -11.12 -12.01 -5.05
CA LYS A 55 -11.26 -13.19 -5.93
C LYS A 55 -12.42 -13.07 -6.95
N HIS A 56 -13.39 -12.18 -6.73
CA HIS A 56 -14.56 -12.07 -7.62
C HIS A 56 -14.45 -11.02 -8.73
N LEU A 57 -13.45 -10.13 -8.71
CA LEU A 57 -13.35 -9.03 -9.68
C LEU A 57 -12.35 -9.29 -10.83
N ARG A 58 -11.44 -10.27 -10.70
CA ARG A 58 -10.47 -10.61 -11.77
C ARG A 58 -11.02 -11.57 -12.83
N VAL A 59 -12.22 -12.12 -12.68
CA VAL A 59 -12.85 -13.03 -13.66
C VAL A 59 -13.66 -12.28 -14.72
N GLY A 60 -13.95 -10.98 -14.53
CA GLY A 60 -14.85 -10.20 -15.39
C GLY A 60 -14.21 -9.15 -16.30
N MET A 61 -12.88 -9.04 -16.35
CA MET A 61 -12.18 -8.12 -17.26
C MET A 61 -11.09 -8.86 -18.04
N LEU A 62 -11.53 -9.63 -19.02
CA LEU A 62 -10.76 -9.91 -20.23
C LEU A 62 -11.69 -9.56 -21.41
N PRO A 63 -11.21 -8.85 -22.46
CA PRO A 63 -11.95 -8.78 -23.72
C PRO A 63 -12.13 -10.16 -24.35
#